data_AF-A0A0A9YEF2-F1
#
_entry.id   AF-A0A0A9YEF2-F1
#
_cell.length_a   1.000
_cell.length_b   1.000
_cell.length_c   1.000
_cell.angle_alpha   90.00
_cell.angle_beta   90.00
_cell.angle_gamma   90.00
#
_symmetry.space_group_name_H-M   'P 1'
#
loop_
_entity.id
_entity.type
_entity.pdbx_description
1 polymer ?
#
loop_
_entity_poly.entity_id
_entity_poly.type
_entity_poly.pdbx_seq_one_letter_code
_entity_poly.pdbx_strand_id
1 'polypeptide(L)'
;MSRSIGDEISQKVGVISIPEITEHTIDSNDIFAIWASDGVWEFLSNEDAVYVVLQNLHSIVDATHKLVNISNNLWRQNEEVVDDITCVIVQFHNYDSTTLSCSVDITQDGTIVPQPLVDIQHVHVIPGEPIIRVSR
;
A
#
# COMPACT_ATOMS: atom_id res chain seq x y z
N MET A 1 -17.54 5.37 -4.89
CA MET A 1 -16.74 6.04 -5.94
C MET A 1 -17.57 7.14 -6.59
N SER A 2 -17.08 8.38 -6.69
CA SER A 2 -17.71 9.45 -7.49
C SER A 2 -17.18 9.50 -8.93
N ARG A 3 -16.23 8.63 -9.26
CA ARG A 3 -15.62 8.49 -10.57
C ARG A 3 -15.58 7.01 -10.97
N SER A 4 -15.90 6.69 -12.22
CA SER A 4 -15.82 5.32 -12.74
C SER A 4 -15.79 5.31 -14.28
N ILE A 5 -15.28 4.21 -14.84
CA ILE A 5 -15.30 3.96 -16.28
C ILE A 5 -16.44 2.99 -16.59
N GLY A 6 -17.21 3.26 -17.65
CA GLY A 6 -18.21 2.32 -18.18
C GLY A 6 -19.56 2.27 -17.47
N ASP A 7 -19.76 3.04 -16.38
CA ASP A 7 -21.04 3.06 -15.65
C ASP A 7 -22.04 4.07 -16.24
N GLU A 8 -22.78 3.64 -17.26
CA GLU A 8 -23.75 4.49 -17.97
C GLU A 8 -24.91 4.97 -17.08
N ILE A 9 -25.31 4.16 -16.10
CA ILE A 9 -26.42 4.50 -15.22
C ILE A 9 -25.96 5.56 -14.22
N SER A 10 -24.82 5.35 -13.56
CA SER A 10 -24.32 6.27 -12.55
C SER A 10 -23.82 7.59 -13.13
N GLN A 11 -23.42 7.62 -14.41
CA GLN A 11 -23.10 8.87 -15.11
C GLN A 11 -24.28 9.85 -15.14
N LYS A 12 -25.52 9.34 -15.21
CA LYS A 12 -26.74 10.18 -15.23
C LYS A 12 -26.98 10.87 -13.88
N VAL A 13 -26.37 10.39 -12.80
CA VAL A 13 -26.48 10.95 -11.44
C VAL A 13 -25.18 11.62 -10.97
N GLY A 14 -24.24 11.88 -11.89
CA GLY A 14 -23.06 12.73 -11.63
C GLY A 14 -21.73 11.98 -11.44
N VAL A 15 -21.68 10.66 -11.65
CA VAL A 15 -20.39 9.93 -11.69
C VAL A 15 -19.65 10.28 -12.97
N ILE A 16 -18.37 10.64 -12.87
CA ILE A 16 -17.55 11.06 -14.02
C ILE A 16 -16.46 10.03 -14.36
N SER A 17 -16.06 9.96 -15.63
CA SER A 17 -14.96 9.08 -16.08
C SER A 17 -13.61 9.78 -16.20
N ILE A 18 -13.54 11.06 -15.81
CA ILE A 18 -12.30 11.85 -15.86
C ILE A 18 -11.40 11.42 -14.70
N PRO A 19 -10.20 10.87 -14.95
CA PRO A 19 -9.30 10.47 -13.88
C PRO A 19 -8.68 11.70 -13.20
N GLU A 20 -8.12 11.46 -12.02
CA GLU A 20 -7.14 12.38 -11.46
C GLU A 20 -5.74 11.95 -11.91
N ILE A 21 -4.94 12.91 -12.38
CA ILE A 21 -3.60 12.65 -12.89
C ILE A 21 -2.61 13.35 -11.95
N THR A 22 -1.64 12.58 -11.47
CA THR A 22 -0.52 13.06 -10.66
C THR A 22 0.77 12.53 -11.27
N GLU A 23 1.86 13.26 -11.06
CA GLU A 23 3.19 12.90 -11.57
C GLU A 23 4.17 12.91 -10.39
N HIS A 24 5.00 11.87 -10.31
CA HIS A 24 6.07 11.74 -9.33
C HIS A 24 7.36 11.37 -10.06
N THR A 25 8.44 12.11 -9.78
CA THR A 25 9.76 11.79 -10.34
C THR A 25 10.45 10.83 -9.39
N ILE A 26 10.68 9.60 -9.86
CA ILE A 26 11.35 8.56 -9.07
C ILE A 26 12.80 8.99 -8.80
N ASP A 27 13.19 9.02 -7.54
CA ASP A 27 14.57 9.29 -7.10
C ASP A 27 15.16 8.13 -6.27
N SER A 28 16.35 8.33 -5.70
CA SER A 28 17.04 7.29 -4.94
C SER A 28 16.45 6.98 -3.55
N ASN A 29 15.48 7.76 -3.09
CA ASN A 29 14.72 7.51 -1.86
C ASN A 29 13.51 6.60 -2.12
N ASP A 30 13.09 6.44 -3.37
CA ASP A 30 11.98 5.58 -3.73
C ASP A 30 12.42 4.11 -3.85
N ILE A 31 11.95 3.27 -2.94
CA ILE A 31 12.35 1.86 -2.86
C ILE A 31 11.40 0.97 -3.67
N PHE A 32 10.09 1.18 -3.49
CA PHE A 32 9.04 0.46 -4.21
C PHE A 32 7.75 1.28 -4.25
N ALA A 33 6.80 0.85 -5.08
CA ALA A 33 5.43 1.35 -5.13
C ALA A 33 4.42 0.20 -5.04
N ILE A 34 3.27 0.45 -4.42
CA ILE A 34 2.15 -0.50 -4.27
C ILE A 34 0.92 0.09 -4.95
N TRP A 35 0.29 -0.69 -5.83
CA TRP A 35 -1.06 -0.45 -6.33
C TRP A 35 -1.95 -1.63 -5.97
N ALA A 36 -3.11 -1.38 -5.38
CA ALA A 36 -4.01 -2.45 -4.98
C ALA A 36 -5.48 -2.00 -5.01
N SER A 37 -6.39 -2.96 -5.08
CA SER A 37 -7.82 -2.74 -4.87
C SER A 37 -8.12 -2.39 -3.41
N ASP A 38 -9.32 -1.87 -3.15
CA ASP A 38 -9.89 -1.69 -1.80
C ASP A 38 -9.87 -2.97 -0.95
N GLY A 39 -9.91 -4.14 -1.60
CA GLY A 39 -9.65 -5.43 -0.96
C GLY A 39 -8.35 -5.50 -0.14
N VAL A 40 -7.33 -4.67 -0.41
CA VAL A 40 -6.15 -4.52 0.47
C VAL A 40 -6.34 -3.43 1.52
N TRP A 41 -6.87 -2.28 1.12
CA TRP A 41 -6.87 -1.05 1.92
C TRP A 41 -8.02 -0.93 2.94
N GLU A 42 -9.01 -1.81 2.89
CA GLU A 42 -10.16 -1.73 3.79
C GLU A 42 -9.76 -1.93 5.26
N PHE A 43 -8.84 -2.87 5.52
CA PHE A 43 -8.42 -3.24 6.88
C PHE A 43 -6.93 -3.03 7.15
N LEU A 44 -6.16 -2.54 6.17
CA LEU A 44 -4.75 -2.21 6.32
C LEU A 44 -4.51 -0.73 6.09
N SER A 45 -3.73 -0.12 6.98
CA SER A 45 -3.19 1.21 6.74
C SER A 45 -2.11 1.18 5.66
N ASN A 46 -1.81 2.34 5.10
CA ASN A 46 -0.72 2.50 4.15
C ASN A 46 0.63 2.08 4.79
N GLU A 47 0.81 2.43 6.06
CA GLU A 47 1.99 2.11 6.86
C GLU A 47 2.14 0.59 7.07
N ASP A 48 1.05 -0.11 7.38
CA ASP A 48 1.06 -1.58 7.54
C ASP A 48 1.47 -2.26 6.23
N ALA A 49 0.92 -1.82 5.10
CA ALA A 49 1.27 -2.37 3.79
C ALA A 49 2.75 -2.15 3.45
N VAL A 50 3.24 -0.92 3.62
CA VAL A 50 4.66 -0.57 3.40
C VAL A 50 5.57 -1.43 4.27
N TYR A 51 5.19 -1.61 5.53
CA TYR A 51 5.92 -2.42 6.48
C TYR A 51 6.04 -3.89 6.05
N VAL A 52 4.92 -4.50 5.65
CA VAL A 52 4.90 -5.89 5.17
C VAL A 52 5.84 -6.06 3.99
N VAL A 53 5.85 -5.09 3.07
CA VAL A 53 6.73 -5.14 1.90
C VAL A 53 8.19 -4.96 2.27
N LEU A 54 8.52 -4.01 3.15
CA LEU A 54 9.90 -3.79 3.62
C LEU A 54 10.50 -5.03 4.29
N GLN A 55 9.72 -5.76 5.09
CA GLN A 55 10.18 -7.00 5.73
C GLN A 55 10.48 -8.12 4.75
N ASN A 56 9.86 -8.09 3.57
CA ASN A 56 9.95 -9.14 2.56
C ASN A 56 10.64 -8.62 1.28
N LEU A 57 11.42 -7.54 1.38
CA LEU A 57 12.00 -6.85 0.23
C LEU A 57 13.02 -7.72 -0.56
N HIS A 58 13.52 -8.78 0.06
CA HIS A 58 14.37 -9.79 -0.59
C HIS A 58 13.62 -10.58 -1.69
N SER A 59 12.29 -10.60 -1.65
CA SER A 59 11.43 -11.28 -2.62
C SER A 59 10.10 -10.54 -2.73
N ILE A 60 9.95 -9.72 -3.77
CA ILE A 60 8.70 -8.97 -4.03
C ILE A 60 7.51 -9.90 -4.24
N VAL A 61 7.75 -11.10 -4.76
CA VAL A 61 6.73 -12.13 -4.89
C VAL A 61 6.21 -12.56 -3.52
N ASP A 62 7.11 -12.85 -2.57
CA ASP A 62 6.72 -13.23 -1.20
C ASP A 62 6.07 -12.06 -0.45
N ALA A 63 6.59 -10.84 -0.61
CA ALA A 63 5.97 -9.62 -0.10
C ALA A 63 4.52 -9.47 -0.58
N THR A 64 4.28 -9.65 -1.87
CA THR A 64 2.95 -9.55 -2.49
C THR A 64 2.02 -10.62 -1.93
N HIS A 65 2.47 -11.88 -1.89
CA HIS A 65 1.68 -12.98 -1.31
C HIS A 65 1.36 -12.74 0.16
N LYS A 66 2.33 -12.24 0.94
CA LYS A 66 2.13 -11.94 2.36
C LYS A 66 1.08 -10.85 2.56
N LEU A 67 1.16 -9.76 1.80
CA LEU A 67 0.23 -8.64 1.88
C LEU A 67 -1.21 -9.07 1.51
N VAL A 68 -1.36 -9.83 0.42
CA VAL A 68 -2.67 -10.36 -0.01
C VAL A 68 -3.25 -11.32 1.04
N ASN A 69 -2.43 -12.21 1.61
CA ASN A 69 -2.89 -13.16 2.63
C ASN A 69 -3.31 -12.46 3.93
N ILE A 70 -2.57 -11.45 4.38
CA ILE A 70 -2.95 -10.64 5.54
C ILE A 70 -4.30 -9.96 5.28
N SER A 71 -4.44 -9.32 4.11
CA SER A 71 -5.69 -8.67 3.71
C SER A 71 -6.86 -9.66 3.72
N ASN A 72 -6.69 -10.84 3.12
CA ASN A 72 -7.73 -11.88 3.08
C ASN A 72 -8.15 -12.34 4.47
N ASN A 73 -7.19 -12.53 5.38
CA ASN A 73 -7.47 -12.91 6.76
C ASN A 73 -8.25 -11.83 7.50
N LEU A 74 -7.88 -10.56 7.32
CA LEU A 74 -8.57 -9.43 7.94
C LEU A 74 -10.01 -9.32 7.43
N TRP A 75 -10.23 -9.47 6.12
CA TRP A 75 -11.59 -9.55 5.57
C TRP A 75 -12.42 -10.64 6.24
N ARG A 76 -11.89 -11.87 6.33
CA ARG A 76 -12.59 -13.00 6.99
C ARG A 76 -12.85 -12.81 8.49
N GLN A 77 -12.07 -11.96 9.15
CA GLN A 77 -12.22 -11.68 10.57
C GLN A 77 -13.26 -10.60 10.84
N ASN A 78 -13.41 -9.64 9.93
CA ASN A 78 -14.25 -8.47 10.13
C ASN A 78 -15.58 -8.54 9.37
N GLU A 79 -15.65 -9.29 8.26
CA GLU A 79 -16.81 -9.38 7.37
C GLU A 79 -17.13 -10.83 6.98
N GLU A 80 -18.40 -11.10 6.68
CA GLU A 80 -18.84 -12.44 6.24
C GLU A 80 -18.50 -12.72 4.77
N VAL A 81 -18.35 -11.68 3.97
CA VAL A 81 -18.01 -11.74 2.54
C VAL A 81 -16.67 -11.07 2.32
N VAL A 82 -15.79 -11.75 1.58
CA VAL A 82 -14.47 -11.25 1.22
C VAL A 82 -14.55 -10.65 -0.17
N ASP A 83 -14.05 -9.42 -0.33
CA ASP A 83 -13.96 -8.75 -1.62
C ASP A 83 -12.80 -9.30 -2.49
N ASP A 84 -12.75 -8.90 -3.76
CA ASP A 84 -11.64 -9.20 -4.65
C ASP A 84 -10.36 -8.45 -4.23
N ILE A 85 -9.31 -9.21 -3.93
CA ILE A 85 -8.03 -8.67 -3.46
C ILE A 85 -7.00 -8.76 -4.59
N THR A 86 -6.64 -7.62 -5.16
CA THR A 86 -5.59 -7.51 -6.19
C THR A 86 -4.50 -6.54 -5.72
N CYS A 87 -3.24 -6.92 -5.89
CA CYS A 87 -2.08 -6.11 -5.51
C CYS A 87 -0.95 -6.25 -6.54
N VAL A 88 -0.31 -5.13 -6.85
CA VAL A 88 0.84 -5.00 -7.72
C VAL A 88 1.91 -4.22 -6.97
N ILE A 89 3.09 -4.82 -6.82
CA ILE A 89 4.25 -4.20 -6.18
C ILE A 89 5.37 -4.08 -7.20
N VAL A 90 5.93 -2.88 -7.34
CA VAL A 90 7.07 -2.60 -8.20
C VAL A 90 8.23 -2.14 -7.34
N GLN A 91 9.34 -2.88 -7.35
CA GLN A 91 10.59 -2.47 -6.72
C GLN A 91 11.45 -1.70 -7.72
N PHE A 92 11.98 -0.56 -7.29
CA PHE A 92 12.89 0.24 -8.11
C PHE A 92 14.33 -0.26 -7.96
N HIS A 93 15.16 -0.07 -8.99
CA HIS A 93 16.54 -0.57 -9.01
C HIS A 93 17.58 0.45 -8.52
N ASN A 94 17.18 1.72 -8.36
CA ASN A 94 18.08 2.85 -8.10
C ASN A 94 17.97 3.41 -6.66
N TYR A 95 17.50 2.62 -5.69
CA TYR A 95 17.45 3.09 -4.31
C TYR A 95 18.79 2.90 -3.60
N ASP A 96 19.11 3.83 -2.69
CA ASP A 96 20.30 3.68 -1.85
C ASP A 96 20.05 2.58 -0.80
N SER A 97 20.71 1.42 -1.00
CA SER A 97 20.60 0.27 -0.10
C SER A 97 21.23 0.54 1.28
N THR A 98 22.03 1.60 1.41
CA THR A 98 22.72 1.96 2.66
C THR A 98 21.74 2.48 3.74
N THR A 99 20.51 2.80 3.36
CA THR A 99 19.42 3.33 4.22
C THR A 99 18.45 2.27 4.74
N LEU A 100 18.57 1.00 4.33
CA LEU A 100 17.66 -0.08 4.73
C LEU A 100 18.14 -0.79 6.00
N SER A 101 17.96 -0.16 7.16
CA SER A 101 18.02 -0.85 8.45
C SER A 101 16.76 -0.57 9.24
N CYS A 102 15.75 -1.43 9.08
CA CYS A 102 14.56 -1.43 9.92
C CYS A 102 14.35 -2.86 10.44
N SER A 103 14.52 -3.05 11.74
CA SER A 103 14.20 -4.28 12.45
C SER A 103 12.90 -4.06 13.20
N VAL A 104 11.89 -4.87 12.92
CA VAL A 104 10.64 -4.83 13.67
C VAL A 104 10.08 -6.23 13.84
N ASP A 105 9.58 -6.48 15.04
CA ASP A 105 9.08 -7.78 15.49
C ASP A 105 7.62 -7.97 15.07
N ILE A 106 7.30 -9.13 14.50
CA ILE A 106 5.93 -9.58 14.26
C ILE A 106 5.51 -10.40 15.49
N THR A 107 4.44 -10.01 16.19
CA THR A 107 3.93 -10.81 17.30
C THR A 107 3.23 -12.07 16.79
N GLN A 108 3.16 -13.12 17.63
CA GLN A 108 2.68 -14.46 17.25
C GLN A 108 1.22 -14.50 16.74
N ASP A 109 0.46 -13.43 16.95
CA ASP A 109 -0.93 -13.22 16.54
C ASP A 109 -1.07 -12.54 15.16
N GLY A 110 0.04 -12.17 14.50
CA GLY A 110 0.03 -11.48 13.21
C GLY A 110 -0.15 -9.97 13.33
N THR A 111 -0.16 -9.42 14.54
CA THR A 111 -0.17 -7.99 14.78
C THR A 111 1.23 -7.42 14.51
N ILE A 112 1.30 -6.33 13.75
CA ILE A 112 2.55 -5.58 13.53
C ILE A 112 2.69 -4.61 14.69
N VAL A 113 3.70 -4.80 15.54
CA VAL A 113 4.01 -3.84 16.61
C VAL A 113 5.16 -2.95 16.13
N PRO A 114 4.91 -1.70 15.72
CA PRO A 114 6.00 -0.79 15.37
C PRO A 114 6.85 -0.50 16.62
N GLN A 115 8.12 -0.90 16.59
CA GLN A 115 9.13 -0.39 17.51
C GLN A 115 9.30 1.13 17.26
N PRO A 116 9.60 1.96 18.28
CA PRO A 116 9.80 3.39 18.09
C PRO A 116 10.95 3.62 17.10
N LEU A 117 10.71 4.44 16.06
CA LEU A 117 11.64 4.74 14.99
C LEU A 117 13.02 5.13 15.55
N VAL A 118 14.06 4.37 15.19
CA VAL A 118 15.40 4.91 15.09
C VAL A 118 15.44 5.67 13.77
N ASP A 119 15.16 6.97 13.86
CA ASP A 119 15.47 8.05 12.92
C ASP A 119 15.74 7.60 11.46
N ILE A 120 14.69 7.17 10.75
CA ILE A 120 14.73 7.09 9.28
C ILE A 120 14.50 8.52 8.77
N GLN A 121 15.55 9.35 8.78
CA GLN A 121 15.51 10.73 8.28
C GLN A 121 15.18 10.84 6.77
N HIS A 122 14.94 9.73 6.07
CA HIS A 122 14.67 9.67 4.64
C HIS A 122 13.41 8.89 4.26
N VAL A 123 12.42 8.75 5.16
CA VAL A 123 11.03 8.70 4.67
C VAL A 123 10.61 10.15 4.54
N HIS A 124 10.78 10.73 3.35
CA HIS A 124 10.44 12.12 3.09
C HIS A 124 8.92 12.26 3.06
N VAL A 125 8.32 12.38 4.25
CA VAL A 125 6.92 12.76 4.41
C VAL A 125 6.84 14.29 4.19
N ILE A 126 6.79 14.75 2.94
CA ILE A 126 6.45 16.13 2.55
C ILE A 126 5.29 16.64 3.43
N PRO A 127 5.52 17.67 4.28
CA PRO A 127 4.49 18.18 5.17
C PRO A 127 3.44 18.93 4.35
N GLY A 128 2.21 18.39 4.29
CA GLY A 128 1.04 19.09 3.74
C GLY A 128 0.17 18.30 2.77
N GLU A 129 0.64 17.14 2.28
CA GLU A 129 -0.12 16.29 1.34
C GLU A 129 0.15 14.80 1.68
N PRO A 130 -0.87 13.92 1.65
CA PRO A 130 -0.67 12.49 1.90
C PRO A 130 0.18 11.86 0.78
N ILE A 131 1.35 11.34 1.14
CA ILE A 131 2.38 10.80 0.21
C ILE A 131 2.09 9.39 -0.29
N ILE A 132 0.98 8.83 0.17
CA ILE A 132 0.42 7.63 -0.40
C ILE A 132 -0.99 7.99 -0.84
N ARG A 133 -1.08 8.52 -2.06
CA ARG A 133 -2.36 8.64 -2.75
C ARG A 133 -2.75 7.27 -3.25
N VAL A 134 -3.42 6.51 -2.39
CA VAL A 134 -4.39 5.51 -2.87
C VAL A 134 -5.57 6.32 -3.39
N SER A 135 -5.69 6.46 -4.71
CA SER A 135 -6.94 6.92 -5.30
C SER A 135 -7.98 5.82 -5.09
N ARG A 136 -8.96 6.07 -4.23
CA ARG A 136 -10.25 5.38 -4.26
C ARG A 136 -11.07 5.80 -5.47
#